data_AF-A0A8S2D3C3-F1
#
_entry.id   AF-A0A8S2D3C3-F1
#
_cell.length_a   1.000
_cell.length_b   1.000
_cell.length_c   1.000
_cell.angle_alpha   90.00
_cell.angle_beta   90.00
_cell.angle_gamma   90.00
#
_symmetry.space_group_name_H-M   'P 1'
#
loop_
_entity.id
_entity.type
_entity.pdbx_description
1 polymer ?
#
loop_
_entity_poly.entity_id
_entity_poly.type
_entity_poly.pdbx_seq_one_letter_code
_entity_poly.pdbx_strand_id
1 'polypeptide(L)'
;MITYVIGYAEPRVIYGHVFLLISMRVAQCGIKIDGLDEIQMNSNAYTNSGKALNLKGEIDGPPDTPYAGAKYNLEIFVSDTYPFNPPKVRFITKIWHPNISSVTGAICLDILKDQWAAAMTLRTVLLSLQALLAAPEPDDPQDAVVANQYKKDRKLFEKTARHWANVYARGPTREPECDAAIQQLTDMGFSEEKARAALSTMHWNVNDALENLCKS
;
A
#
# COMPACT_ATOMS: atom_id res chain seq x y z
N MET A 1 43.75 -18.36 -16.36
CA MET A 1 42.64 -18.59 -15.41
C MET A 1 41.90 -17.27 -15.30
N ILE A 2 40.79 -17.12 -16.02
CA ILE A 2 40.06 -15.85 -16.16
C ILE A 2 38.97 -15.84 -15.09
N THR A 3 39.09 -14.96 -14.12
CA THR A 3 38.09 -14.73 -13.07
C THR A 3 36.99 -13.83 -13.63
N TYR A 4 35.77 -14.35 -13.75
CA TYR A 4 34.59 -13.54 -14.06
C TYR A 4 34.14 -12.83 -12.77
N VAL A 5 34.35 -11.51 -12.71
CA VAL A 5 33.70 -10.63 -11.74
C VAL A 5 32.33 -10.28 -12.31
N ILE A 6 31.27 -10.82 -11.71
CA ILE A 6 29.89 -10.45 -12.05
C ILE A 6 29.66 -9.07 -11.42
N GLY A 7 29.77 -8.02 -12.23
CA GLY A 7 29.48 -6.65 -11.81
C GLY A 7 27.97 -6.47 -11.60
N TYR A 8 27.55 -6.32 -10.36
CA TYR A 8 26.26 -5.74 -10.06
C TYR A 8 26.34 -4.25 -10.39
N ALA A 9 25.63 -3.83 -11.43
CA ALA A 9 25.44 -2.43 -11.74
C ALA A 9 24.57 -1.80 -10.63
N GLU A 10 25.18 -1.00 -9.77
CA GLU A 10 24.46 -0.14 -8.83
C GLU A 10 23.81 1.02 -9.60
N PRO A 11 22.47 1.20 -9.54
CA PRO A 11 21.85 2.45 -9.95
C PRO A 11 21.98 3.44 -8.79
N ARG A 12 22.82 4.47 -8.96
CA ARG A 12 22.90 5.61 -8.05
C ARG A 12 21.67 6.50 -8.20
N VAL A 13 20.70 6.39 -7.29
CA VAL A 13 19.76 7.47 -6.95
C VAL A 13 19.47 7.43 -5.44
N ILE A 14 19.89 8.48 -4.75
CA ILE A 14 19.56 9.07 -3.42
C ILE A 14 18.56 8.32 -2.47
N TYR A 15 18.64 6.99 -2.32
CA TYR A 15 17.87 6.21 -1.32
C TYR A 15 18.63 4.95 -0.83
N GLY A 16 19.91 4.79 -1.20
CA GLY A 16 20.61 3.50 -1.14
C GLY A 16 20.78 2.88 0.26
N HIS A 17 21.06 3.67 1.31
CA HIS A 17 21.45 3.09 2.60
C HIS A 17 20.27 2.76 3.53
N VAL A 18 19.17 3.53 3.45
CA VAL A 18 17.96 3.31 4.25
C VAL A 18 17.08 2.23 3.61
N PHE A 19 17.01 2.20 2.27
CA PHE A 19 16.26 1.19 1.54
C PHE A 19 16.85 -0.22 1.70
N LEU A 20 18.18 -0.38 1.74
CA LEU A 20 18.81 -1.69 1.94
C LEU A 20 18.51 -2.30 3.32
N LEU A 21 18.53 -1.49 4.38
CA LEU A 21 18.25 -1.96 5.74
C LEU A 21 16.77 -2.28 5.96
N ILE A 22 15.86 -1.51 5.35
CA ILE A 22 14.41 -1.79 5.36
C ILE A 22 14.11 -3.05 4.54
N SER A 23 14.77 -3.22 3.37
CA SER A 23 14.61 -4.39 2.49
C SER A 23 14.93 -5.71 3.20
N MET A 24 15.95 -5.75 4.09
CA MET A 24 16.30 -6.99 4.81
C MET A 24 15.22 -7.45 5.81
N ARG A 25 14.48 -6.52 6.45
CA ARG A 25 13.37 -6.88 7.36
C ARG A 25 12.06 -7.15 6.60
N VAL A 26 11.82 -6.38 5.53
CA VAL A 26 10.65 -6.57 4.65
C VAL A 26 10.73 -7.90 3.88
N ALA A 27 11.92 -8.38 3.53
CA ALA A 27 12.10 -9.65 2.82
C ALA A 27 11.62 -10.89 3.61
N GLN A 28 11.39 -10.77 4.92
CA GLN A 28 10.81 -11.85 5.76
C GLN A 28 9.27 -11.84 5.77
N CYS A 29 8.64 -10.82 5.19
CA CYS A 29 7.20 -10.64 5.15
C CYS A 29 6.61 -11.41 3.95
N GLY A 30 5.41 -11.99 4.11
CA GLY A 30 4.79 -12.80 3.07
C GLY A 30 4.37 -11.96 1.86
N ILE A 31 4.72 -12.45 0.67
CA ILE A 31 4.22 -11.95 -0.61
C ILE A 31 3.57 -13.13 -1.32
N LYS A 32 2.33 -12.95 -1.75
CA LYS A 32 1.65 -13.92 -2.62
C LYS A 32 1.17 -13.20 -3.87
N ILE A 33 1.23 -13.88 -5.00
CA ILE A 33 0.59 -13.42 -6.22
C ILE A 33 -0.14 -14.63 -6.79
N ASP A 34 -1.46 -14.53 -6.85
CA ASP A 34 -2.28 -15.56 -7.45
C ASP A 34 -2.08 -15.50 -8.97
N GLY A 35 -1.78 -16.65 -9.58
CA GLY A 35 -1.43 -16.77 -11.00
C GLY A 35 0.07 -16.90 -11.29
N LEU A 36 0.95 -16.89 -10.27
CA LEU A 36 2.39 -17.11 -10.48
C LEU A 36 2.78 -18.56 -10.81
N ASP A 37 1.96 -19.56 -10.43
CA ASP A 37 2.23 -20.96 -10.77
C ASP A 37 2.18 -21.21 -12.29
N GLU A 38 1.45 -20.37 -13.03
CA GLU A 38 1.58 -20.30 -14.49
C GLU A 38 2.87 -19.55 -14.87
N ILE A 39 3.18 -18.41 -14.23
CA ILE A 39 4.23 -17.47 -14.64
C ILE A 39 5.67 -18.03 -14.53
N GLN A 40 5.94 -18.95 -13.59
CA GLN A 40 7.26 -19.57 -13.48
C GLN A 40 7.63 -20.51 -14.64
N MET A 41 6.71 -20.92 -15.51
CA MET A 41 7.03 -21.76 -16.67
C MET A 41 7.42 -20.99 -17.95
N ASN A 42 7.41 -19.65 -17.95
CA ASN A 42 7.44 -18.93 -19.22
C ASN A 42 8.05 -17.52 -19.12
N SER A 43 9.17 -17.38 -18.42
CA SER A 43 9.98 -16.14 -18.48
C SER A 43 10.29 -15.65 -19.91
N ASN A 44 10.12 -16.51 -20.93
CA ASN A 44 10.26 -16.19 -22.36
C ASN A 44 8.98 -16.38 -23.22
N ALA A 45 7.81 -16.74 -22.67
CA ALA A 45 6.62 -17.09 -23.49
C ALA A 45 5.39 -16.16 -23.33
N TYR A 46 5.42 -15.18 -22.42
CA TYR A 46 4.24 -14.35 -22.14
C TYR A 46 3.92 -13.25 -23.17
N THR A 47 4.80 -13.00 -24.13
CA THR A 47 4.55 -12.02 -25.20
C THR A 47 4.08 -12.64 -26.52
N ASN A 48 3.89 -13.95 -26.61
CA ASN A 48 3.45 -14.59 -27.86
C ASN A 48 1.93 -14.52 -28.14
N SER A 49 1.12 -13.85 -27.30
CA SER A 49 -0.33 -13.74 -27.50
C SER A 49 -0.93 -12.33 -27.38
N GLY A 50 -0.14 -11.28 -27.07
CA GLY A 50 -0.62 -9.89 -27.07
C GLY A 50 -1.76 -9.58 -26.09
N LYS A 51 -1.96 -10.38 -25.04
CA LYS A 51 -3.11 -10.24 -24.12
C LYS A 51 -2.67 -9.66 -22.79
N ALA A 52 -3.29 -8.54 -22.39
CA ALA A 52 -3.12 -7.96 -21.07
C ALA A 52 -3.59 -8.90 -19.96
N LEU A 53 -2.90 -8.90 -18.82
CA LEU A 53 -3.14 -9.79 -17.69
C LEU A 53 -3.63 -8.99 -16.48
N ASN A 54 -4.64 -9.53 -15.79
CA ASN A 54 -5.10 -9.05 -14.49
C ASN A 54 -4.69 -10.07 -13.43
N LEU A 55 -3.76 -9.69 -12.56
CA LEU A 55 -3.23 -10.50 -11.46
C LEU A 55 -3.72 -9.95 -10.13
N LYS A 56 -3.77 -10.82 -9.12
CA LYS A 56 -4.03 -10.43 -7.73
C LYS A 56 -2.79 -10.64 -6.90
N GLY A 57 -2.35 -9.60 -6.21
CA GLY A 57 -1.28 -9.67 -5.23
C GLY A 57 -1.82 -9.63 -3.80
N GLU A 58 -1.10 -10.20 -2.86
CA GLU A 58 -1.28 -10.01 -1.42
C GLU A 58 0.09 -9.66 -0.84
N ILE A 59 0.15 -8.58 -0.07
CA ILE A 59 1.32 -8.24 0.75
C ILE A 59 0.93 -8.21 2.23
N ASP A 60 1.79 -8.78 3.05
CA ASP A 60 1.68 -8.67 4.50
C ASP A 60 2.17 -7.28 4.95
N GLY A 61 1.52 -6.74 5.98
CA GLY A 61 1.91 -5.47 6.59
C GLY A 61 3.23 -5.60 7.37
N PRO A 62 4.20 -4.68 7.18
CA PRO A 62 5.51 -4.80 7.82
C PRO A 62 5.46 -4.78 9.36
N PRO A 63 6.36 -5.49 10.05
CA PRO A 63 6.47 -5.40 11.52
C PRO A 63 6.84 -3.98 11.96
N ASP A 64 6.58 -3.65 13.23
CA ASP A 64 6.87 -2.34 13.82
C ASP A 64 6.16 -1.15 13.14
N THR A 65 5.10 -1.42 12.36
CA THR A 65 4.23 -0.42 11.72
C THR A 65 2.80 -0.58 12.22
N PRO A 66 1.90 0.43 12.05
CA PRO A 66 0.47 0.25 12.34
C PRO A 66 -0.20 -0.83 11.46
N TYR A 67 0.47 -1.29 10.41
CA TYR A 67 -0.01 -2.30 9.47
C TYR A 67 0.39 -3.74 9.87
N ALA A 68 1.20 -3.90 10.91
CA ALA A 68 1.76 -5.20 11.31
C ALA A 68 0.67 -6.27 11.51
N GLY A 69 0.87 -7.43 10.88
CA GLY A 69 -0.05 -8.57 10.96
C GLY A 69 -1.30 -8.45 10.08
N ALA A 70 -1.46 -7.36 9.33
CA ALA A 70 -2.54 -7.19 8.38
C ALA A 70 -2.16 -7.69 6.98
N LYS A 71 -3.16 -7.98 6.13
CA LYS A 71 -3.01 -8.50 4.77
C LYS A 71 -3.70 -7.59 3.75
N TYR A 72 -2.94 -7.10 2.78
CA TYR A 72 -3.42 -6.14 1.78
C TYR A 72 -3.49 -6.78 0.41
N ASN A 73 -4.70 -6.86 -0.14
CA ASN A 73 -4.94 -7.32 -1.49
C ASN A 73 -4.71 -6.18 -2.49
N LEU A 74 -4.06 -6.53 -3.59
CA LEU A 74 -3.64 -5.64 -4.66
C LEU A 74 -4.20 -6.14 -5.99
N GLU A 75 -4.64 -5.21 -6.82
CA GLU A 75 -4.94 -5.44 -8.22
C GLU A 75 -3.71 -5.04 -9.03
N ILE A 76 -3.24 -5.94 -9.89
CA ILE A 76 -2.05 -5.74 -10.72
C ILE A 76 -2.45 -5.98 -12.18
N PHE A 77 -2.39 -4.93 -12.99
CA PHE A 77 -2.63 -5.01 -14.43
C PHE A 77 -1.31 -4.92 -15.19
N VAL A 78 -1.03 -5.95 -15.98
CA VAL A 78 0.14 -6.04 -16.85
C VAL A 78 -0.33 -5.82 -18.28
N SER A 79 0.09 -4.72 -18.90
CA SER A 79 -0.22 -4.42 -20.31
C SER A 79 0.66 -5.24 -21.26
N ASP A 80 0.27 -5.23 -22.53
CA ASP A 80 1.05 -5.73 -23.67
C ASP A 80 2.41 -5.03 -23.86
N THR A 81 2.55 -3.81 -23.33
CA THR A 81 3.81 -3.04 -23.33
C THR A 81 4.80 -3.42 -22.23
N TYR A 82 4.46 -4.35 -21.33
CA TYR A 82 5.41 -4.89 -20.35
C TYR A 82 6.51 -5.70 -21.06
N PRO A 83 7.80 -5.59 -20.66
CA PRO A 83 8.34 -4.89 -19.49
C PRO A 83 8.79 -3.45 -19.76
N PHE A 84 8.50 -2.86 -20.91
CA PHE A 84 8.93 -1.48 -21.22
C PHE A 84 8.14 -0.42 -20.45
N ASN A 85 6.88 -0.72 -20.12
CA ASN A 85 6.06 0.09 -19.23
C ASN A 85 5.80 -0.65 -17.90
N PRO A 86 5.66 0.08 -16.79
CA PRO A 86 5.36 -0.52 -15.49
C PRO A 86 3.96 -1.14 -15.46
N PRO A 87 3.73 -2.16 -14.60
CA PRO A 87 2.39 -2.64 -14.31
C PRO A 87 1.59 -1.55 -13.59
N LYS A 88 0.28 -1.51 -13.80
CA LYS A 88 -0.62 -0.66 -13.00
C LYS A 88 -0.99 -1.42 -11.74
N VAL A 89 -0.71 -0.86 -10.57
CA VAL A 89 -1.00 -1.47 -9.28
C VAL A 89 -1.92 -0.57 -8.46
N ARG A 90 -2.89 -1.17 -7.77
CA ARG A 90 -3.82 -0.47 -6.88
C ARG A 90 -4.16 -1.33 -5.68
N PHE A 91 -4.35 -0.72 -4.52
CA PHE A 91 -4.88 -1.40 -3.34
C PHE A 91 -6.37 -1.70 -3.53
N ILE A 92 -6.74 -2.98 -3.43
CA ILE A 92 -8.14 -3.41 -3.30
C ILE A 92 -8.56 -3.24 -1.84
N THR A 93 -7.70 -3.69 -0.91
CA THR A 93 -7.92 -3.50 0.52
C THR A 93 -7.73 -2.04 0.88
N LYS A 94 -8.76 -1.40 1.43
CA LYS A 94 -8.69 -0.01 1.92
C LYS A 94 -7.59 0.14 2.96
N ILE A 95 -6.85 1.24 2.89
CA ILE A 95 -5.70 1.52 3.75
C ILE A 95 -5.63 3.02 4.05
N TRP A 96 -5.20 3.36 5.27
CA TRP A 96 -4.92 4.73 5.68
C TRP A 96 -3.41 4.97 5.61
N HIS A 97 -2.94 5.57 4.51
CA HIS A 97 -1.51 5.80 4.26
C HIS A 97 -1.28 7.08 3.43
N PRO A 98 -0.26 7.92 3.72
CA PRO A 98 -0.02 9.18 2.99
C PRO A 98 0.11 9.03 1.47
N ASN A 99 0.81 7.99 1.01
CA ASN A 99 1.07 7.73 -0.42
C ASN A 99 0.06 6.78 -1.09
N ILE A 100 -1.04 6.42 -0.42
CA ILE A 100 -2.09 5.58 -0.98
C ILE A 100 -3.46 6.23 -0.74
N SER A 101 -4.27 6.37 -1.79
CA SER A 101 -5.60 6.99 -1.65
C SER A 101 -6.50 6.15 -0.73
N SER A 102 -7.03 6.78 0.32
CA SER A 102 -7.98 6.15 1.25
C SER A 102 -9.33 5.78 0.58
N VAL A 103 -9.64 6.39 -0.56
CA VAL A 103 -10.88 6.18 -1.33
C VAL A 103 -10.69 5.14 -2.43
N THR A 104 -9.67 5.31 -3.27
CA THR A 104 -9.51 4.50 -4.51
C THR A 104 -8.45 3.41 -4.38
N GLY A 105 -7.53 3.52 -3.43
CA GLY A 105 -6.36 2.65 -3.34
C GLY A 105 -5.27 2.96 -4.38
N ALA A 106 -5.39 4.06 -5.13
CA ALA A 106 -4.33 4.52 -6.03
C ALA A 106 -3.02 4.79 -5.28
N ILE A 107 -1.88 4.52 -5.90
CA ILE A 107 -0.56 4.57 -5.27
C ILE A 107 0.28 5.66 -5.94
N CYS A 108 0.93 6.50 -5.14
CA CYS A 108 2.02 7.35 -5.62
C CYS A 108 3.36 6.66 -5.32
N LEU A 109 3.97 6.05 -6.33
CA LEU A 109 5.29 5.45 -6.24
C LEU A 109 6.04 5.67 -7.56
N ASP A 110 7.27 6.16 -7.47
CA ASP A 110 8.14 6.56 -8.58
C ASP A 110 8.48 5.39 -9.53
N ILE A 111 8.73 4.18 -8.98
CA ILE A 111 9.00 2.99 -9.79
C ILE A 111 7.78 2.52 -10.61
N LEU A 112 6.58 3.01 -10.31
CA LEU A 112 5.37 2.77 -11.11
C LEU A 112 5.13 3.88 -12.16
N LYS A 113 6.07 4.83 -12.27
CA LYS A 113 6.03 6.00 -13.16
C LYS A 113 7.32 6.11 -13.97
N ASP A 114 8.17 7.07 -13.62
CA ASP A 114 9.36 7.50 -14.35
C ASP A 114 10.64 6.74 -13.95
N GLN A 115 10.65 6.11 -12.77
CA GLN A 115 11.80 5.30 -12.31
C GLN A 115 11.65 3.80 -12.64
N TRP A 116 10.68 3.43 -13.48
CA TRP A 116 10.52 2.06 -13.94
C TRP A 116 11.70 1.63 -14.81
N ALA A 117 12.26 0.46 -14.50
CA ALA A 117 13.25 -0.19 -15.34
C ALA A 117 12.76 -1.58 -15.77
N ALA A 118 12.96 -1.95 -17.04
CA ALA A 118 12.52 -3.25 -17.58
C ALA A 118 13.15 -4.47 -16.89
N ALA A 119 14.22 -4.27 -16.10
CA ALA A 119 14.83 -5.30 -15.26
C ALA A 119 14.08 -5.54 -13.93
N MET A 120 13.14 -4.66 -13.56
CA MET A 120 12.30 -4.83 -12.39
C MET A 120 11.27 -5.94 -12.62
N THR A 121 10.87 -6.59 -11.54
CA THR A 121 9.91 -7.70 -11.54
C THR A 121 8.68 -7.34 -10.70
N LEU A 122 7.58 -8.08 -10.86
CA LEU A 122 6.43 -7.96 -9.95
C LEU A 122 6.84 -8.14 -8.48
N ARG A 123 7.79 -9.03 -8.20
CA ARG A 123 8.31 -9.24 -6.83
C ARG A 123 8.99 -7.97 -6.29
N THR A 124 9.82 -7.29 -7.08
CA THR A 124 10.49 -6.07 -6.63
C THR A 124 9.50 -4.91 -6.45
N VAL A 125 8.44 -4.85 -7.25
CA VAL A 125 7.33 -3.91 -7.06
C VAL A 125 6.65 -4.15 -5.71
N LEU A 126 6.27 -5.40 -5.40
CA LEU A 126 5.60 -5.73 -4.14
C LEU A 126 6.47 -5.48 -2.90
N LEU A 127 7.77 -5.78 -2.99
CA LEU A 127 8.73 -5.43 -1.92
C LEU A 127 8.83 -3.91 -1.72
N SER A 128 8.80 -3.14 -2.80
CA SER A 128 8.84 -1.67 -2.72
C SER A 128 7.57 -1.11 -2.10
N LEU A 129 6.41 -1.71 -2.37
CA LEU A 129 5.15 -1.35 -1.69
C LEU A 129 5.21 -1.66 -0.18
N GLN A 130 5.75 -2.80 0.23
CA GLN A 130 5.95 -3.08 1.65
C GLN A 130 6.96 -2.11 2.30
N ALA A 131 8.03 -1.74 1.60
CA ALA A 131 8.97 -0.72 2.07
C ALA A 131 8.27 0.64 2.23
N LEU A 132 7.39 1.02 1.29
CA LEU A 132 6.59 2.24 1.37
C LEU A 132 5.69 2.25 2.60
N LEU A 133 5.04 1.12 2.95
CA LEU A 133 4.24 1.00 4.18
C LEU A 133 5.06 1.21 5.45
N ALA A 134 6.35 0.83 5.43
CA ALA A 134 7.26 1.02 6.56
C ALA A 134 7.83 2.45 6.64
N ALA A 135 7.99 3.11 5.49
CA ALA A 135 8.54 4.45 5.37
C ALA A 135 7.67 5.33 4.46
N PRO A 136 6.56 5.89 4.99
CA PRO A 136 5.72 6.82 4.23
C PRO A 136 6.48 8.10 3.87
N GLU A 137 6.19 8.65 2.69
CA GLU A 137 6.74 9.92 2.19
C GLU A 137 5.65 11.00 2.17
N PRO A 138 5.42 11.72 3.28
CA PRO A 138 4.28 12.63 3.38
C PRO A 138 4.49 13.96 2.64
N ASP A 139 5.69 14.26 2.13
CA ASP A 139 5.97 15.47 1.33
C ASP A 139 5.57 15.33 -0.14
N ASP A 140 5.41 14.09 -0.65
CA ASP A 140 4.80 13.77 -1.94
C ASP A 140 3.56 12.83 -1.77
N PRO A 141 2.46 13.33 -1.19
CA PRO A 141 1.35 12.49 -0.78
C PRO A 141 0.39 12.17 -1.94
N GLN A 142 -0.22 10.99 -1.88
CA GLN A 142 -1.38 10.64 -2.69
C GLN A 142 -2.70 11.07 -2.02
N ASP A 143 -2.71 11.10 -0.69
CA ASP A 143 -3.85 11.51 0.12
C ASP A 143 -3.43 12.64 1.07
N ALA A 144 -3.81 13.87 0.72
CA ALA A 144 -3.41 15.07 1.45
C ALA A 144 -3.97 15.12 2.88
N VAL A 145 -5.14 14.53 3.13
CA VAL A 145 -5.75 14.51 4.47
C VAL A 145 -4.97 13.56 5.37
N VAL A 146 -4.67 12.36 4.88
CA VAL A 146 -3.88 11.37 5.61
C VAL A 146 -2.47 11.90 5.87
N ALA A 147 -1.83 12.52 4.87
CA ALA A 147 -0.51 13.10 5.01
C ALA A 147 -0.48 14.25 6.02
N ASN A 148 -1.49 15.13 6.02
CA ASN A 148 -1.61 16.19 7.01
C ASN A 148 -1.77 15.63 8.43
N GLN A 149 -2.59 14.59 8.62
CA GLN A 149 -2.70 13.90 9.90
C GLN A 149 -1.36 13.28 10.32
N TYR A 150 -0.66 12.59 9.42
CA TYR A 150 0.66 11.99 9.66
C TYR A 150 1.71 13.01 10.13
N LYS A 151 1.70 14.21 9.55
CA LYS A 151 2.63 15.30 9.90
C LYS A 151 2.27 16.01 11.20
N LYS A 152 0.98 16.29 11.44
CA LYS A 152 0.52 17.08 12.59
C LYS A 152 0.34 16.26 13.85
N ASP A 153 -0.17 15.04 13.73
CA ASP A 153 -0.43 14.14 14.85
C ASP A 153 -0.12 12.70 14.47
N ARG A 154 1.14 12.31 14.69
CA ARG A 154 1.62 10.96 14.40
C ARG A 154 0.85 9.88 15.17
N LYS A 155 0.50 10.13 16.43
CA LYS A 155 -0.18 9.15 17.29
C LYS A 155 -1.59 8.88 16.78
N LEU A 156 -2.31 9.94 16.41
CA LEU A 156 -3.64 9.84 15.83
C LEU A 156 -3.61 9.12 14.48
N PHE A 157 -2.61 9.42 13.64
CA PHE A 157 -2.39 8.68 12.40
C PHE A 157 -2.18 7.18 12.67
N GLU A 158 -1.27 6.82 13.58
CA GLU A 158 -0.98 5.42 13.88
C GLU A 158 -2.21 4.67 14.42
N LYS A 159 -3.00 5.32 15.28
CA LYS A 159 -4.28 4.78 15.78
C LYS A 159 -5.26 4.56 14.62
N THR A 160 -5.44 5.55 13.76
CA THR A 160 -6.35 5.48 12.61
C THR A 160 -5.90 4.40 11.61
N ALA A 161 -4.61 4.34 11.31
CA ALA A 161 -4.04 3.34 10.42
C ALA A 161 -4.18 1.91 10.96
N ARG A 162 -3.98 1.73 12.27
CA ARG A 162 -4.18 0.44 12.94
C ARG A 162 -5.64 0.00 12.93
N HIS A 163 -6.56 0.93 13.19
CA HIS A 163 -8.00 0.69 13.08
C HIS A 163 -8.38 0.23 11.67
N TRP A 164 -7.92 0.94 10.63
CA TRP A 164 -8.15 0.55 9.24
C TRP A 164 -7.53 -0.81 8.90
N ALA A 165 -6.32 -1.09 9.40
CA ALA A 165 -5.66 -2.37 9.21
C ALA A 165 -6.47 -3.52 9.84
N ASN A 166 -7.04 -3.33 11.02
CA ASN A 166 -7.90 -4.32 11.67
C ASN A 166 -9.17 -4.60 10.87
N VAL A 167 -9.90 -3.54 10.49
CA VAL A 167 -11.21 -3.65 9.85
C VAL A 167 -11.11 -4.16 8.41
N TYR A 168 -10.19 -3.61 7.61
CA TYR A 168 -10.13 -3.89 6.18
C TYR A 168 -9.12 -4.98 5.82
N ALA A 169 -8.05 -5.11 6.60
CA ALA A 169 -6.92 -5.96 6.29
C ALA A 169 -6.72 -7.09 7.31
N ARG A 170 -7.71 -7.36 8.17
CA ARG A 170 -7.69 -8.44 9.16
C ARG A 170 -6.52 -8.34 10.16
N GLY A 171 -6.03 -7.12 10.41
CA GLY A 171 -4.99 -6.87 11.39
C GLY A 171 -5.42 -7.31 12.80
N PRO A 172 -4.49 -7.66 13.69
CA PRO A 172 -4.82 -8.29 14.98
C PRO A 172 -5.28 -7.30 16.07
N THR A 173 -4.99 -6.01 15.93
CA THR A 173 -5.21 -5.04 17.02
C THR A 173 -6.53 -4.31 16.85
N ARG A 174 -7.41 -4.37 17.86
CA ARG A 174 -8.67 -3.60 17.88
C ARG A 174 -8.49 -2.26 18.57
N GLU A 175 -9.30 -1.28 18.17
CA GLU A 175 -9.33 0.07 18.74
C GLU A 175 -10.75 0.37 19.26
N PRO A 176 -11.10 -0.04 20.50
CA PRO A 176 -12.49 0.03 20.99
C PRO A 176 -13.07 1.44 21.03
N GLU A 177 -12.23 2.46 21.23
CA GLU A 177 -12.66 3.86 21.21
C GLU A 177 -13.09 4.30 19.81
N CYS A 178 -12.38 3.82 18.77
CA CYS A 178 -12.75 4.05 17.38
C CYS A 178 -14.06 3.33 17.04
N ASP A 179 -14.21 2.09 17.48
CA ASP A 179 -15.44 1.31 17.31
C ASP A 179 -16.64 1.99 17.97
N ALA A 180 -16.48 2.50 19.20
CA ALA A 180 -17.54 3.21 19.92
C ALA A 180 -17.95 4.52 19.23
N ALA A 181 -16.99 5.29 18.70
CA ALA A 181 -17.29 6.50 17.95
C ALA A 181 -18.05 6.20 16.65
N ILE A 182 -17.68 5.13 15.95
CA ILE A 182 -18.40 4.66 14.75
C ILE A 182 -19.82 4.24 15.13
N GLN A 183 -19.98 3.49 16.23
CA GLN A 183 -21.29 3.02 16.69
C GLN A 183 -22.26 4.19 16.93
N GLN A 184 -21.79 5.29 17.52
CA GLN A 184 -22.62 6.49 17.74
C GLN A 184 -23.19 7.04 16.42
N LEU A 185 -22.38 7.11 15.36
CA LEU A 185 -22.85 7.59 14.06
C LEU A 185 -23.73 6.56 13.35
N THR A 186 -23.48 5.26 13.51
CA THR A 186 -24.34 4.23 12.93
C THR A 186 -25.70 4.16 13.61
N ASP A 187 -25.77 4.41 14.91
CA ASP A 187 -27.04 4.50 15.66
C ASP A 187 -27.90 5.68 15.17
N MET A 188 -27.27 6.70 14.59
CA MET A 188 -27.93 7.82 13.93
C MET A 188 -28.32 7.54 12.47
N GLY A 189 -28.04 6.34 11.95
CA GLY A 189 -28.45 5.88 10.62
C GLY A 189 -27.41 6.06 9.51
N PHE A 190 -26.19 6.48 9.83
CA PHE A 190 -25.10 6.52 8.84
C PHE A 190 -24.50 5.13 8.61
N SER A 191 -24.02 4.84 7.40
CA SER A 191 -23.30 3.59 7.16
C SER A 191 -21.94 3.59 7.86
N GLU A 192 -21.50 2.42 8.33
CA GLU A 192 -20.18 2.27 8.97
C GLU A 192 -19.03 2.82 8.12
N GLU A 193 -19.08 2.64 6.81
CA GLU A 193 -18.04 3.12 5.90
C GLU A 193 -17.98 4.66 5.89
N LYS A 194 -19.14 5.33 5.80
CA LYS A 194 -19.21 6.79 5.84
C LYS A 194 -18.80 7.32 7.21
N ALA A 195 -19.30 6.72 8.28
CA ALA A 195 -18.95 7.07 9.66
C ALA A 195 -17.43 6.96 9.89
N ARG A 196 -16.82 5.83 9.51
CA ARG A 196 -15.37 5.60 9.65
C ARG A 196 -14.56 6.59 8.83
N ALA A 197 -14.96 6.85 7.58
CA ALA A 197 -14.26 7.82 6.72
C ALA A 197 -14.33 9.23 7.31
N ALA A 198 -15.51 9.70 7.73
CA ALA A 198 -15.70 11.01 8.34
C ALA A 198 -14.95 11.15 9.67
N LEU A 199 -15.02 10.15 10.56
CA LEU A 199 -14.28 10.17 11.82
C LEU A 199 -12.76 10.17 11.59
N SER A 200 -12.27 9.39 10.63
CA SER A 200 -10.83 9.32 10.32
C SER A 200 -10.29 10.66 9.81
N THR A 201 -11.09 11.41 9.04
CA THR A 201 -10.71 12.74 8.51
C THR A 201 -10.92 13.86 9.54
N MET A 202 -11.89 13.73 10.45
CA MET A 202 -12.25 14.72 11.47
C MET A 202 -11.63 14.42 12.84
N HIS A 203 -10.43 13.84 12.86
CA HIS A 203 -9.67 13.56 14.07
C HIS A 203 -10.43 12.78 15.16
N TRP A 204 -11.36 11.91 14.76
CA TRP A 204 -12.23 11.15 15.64
C TRP A 204 -13.15 11.98 16.55
N ASN A 205 -13.40 13.24 16.20
CA ASN A 205 -14.44 14.06 16.84
C ASN A 205 -15.81 13.75 16.23
N VAL A 206 -16.71 13.21 17.05
CA VAL A 206 -18.06 12.80 16.62
C VAL A 206 -18.89 13.99 16.12
N ASN A 207 -18.77 15.17 16.74
CA ASN A 207 -19.54 16.34 16.34
C ASN A 207 -19.08 16.87 14.99
N ASP A 208 -17.76 16.98 14.79
CA ASP A 208 -17.17 17.45 13.53
C ASP A 208 -17.46 16.46 12.39
N ALA A 209 -17.38 15.16 12.67
CA ALA A 209 -17.73 14.10 11.73
C ALA A 209 -19.21 14.12 11.36
N LEU A 210 -20.11 14.32 12.33
CA LEU A 210 -21.55 14.45 12.10
C LEU A 210 -21.86 15.66 11.23
N GLU A 211 -21.25 16.81 11.53
CA GLU A 211 -21.42 18.02 10.73
C GLU A 211 -20.93 17.83 9.29
N ASN A 212 -19.81 17.13 9.11
CA ASN A 212 -19.31 16.77 7.78
C ASN A 212 -20.29 15.86 7.01
N LEU A 213 -20.83 14.83 7.67
CA LEU A 213 -21.78 13.89 7.06
C LEU A 213 -23.13 14.51 6.70
N CYS A 214 -23.60 15.49 7.47
CA CYS A 214 -24.84 16.20 7.19
C CYS A 214 -24.72 17.18 6.01
N LYS A 215 -23.49 17.58 5.66
CA LYS A 215 -23.21 18.51 4.55
C LYS A 215 -22.95 17.80 3.21
N SER A 216 -22.69 16.49 3.23
CA SER A 216 -22.33 15.67 2.07
C SER A 216 -23.53 14.93 1.48
#